data_AF-A0A3D0VGL6-F1
#
_entry.id   AF-A0A3D0VGL6-F1
#
_cell.length_a   1.000
_cell.length_b   1.000
_cell.length_c   1.000
_cell.angle_alpha   90.00
_cell.angle_beta   90.00
_cell.angle_gamma   90.00
#
_symmetry.space_group_name_H-M   'P 1'
#
loop_
_entity.id
_entity.type
_entity.pdbx_description
1 polymer ?
#
loop_
_entity_poly.entity_id
_entity_poly.type
_entity_poly.pdbx_seq_one_letter_code
_entity_poly.pdbx_strand_id
1 'polypeptide(L)' 'AATLVFVAAEGSTDPWFVRVDGYPGVGQSLAWDAPVIAQPGMPVRRSITIFVADGILGTEDIKTLINTQGDQS' A
#
# COMPACT_ATOMS: atom_id res chain seq x y z
N ALA A 1 -15.96 1.71 14.00
CA ALA A 1 -14.98 2.33 13.09
C ALA A 1 -13.73 1.46 13.07
N ALA A 2 -12.95 1.52 12.00
CA ALA A 2 -11.73 0.72 11.82
C ALA A 2 -10.63 1.58 11.20
N THR A 3 -9.38 1.13 11.34
CA THR A 3 -8.20 1.75 10.73
C THR A 3 -7.57 0.78 9.76
N LEU A 4 -7.33 1.22 8.53
CA LEU A 4 -6.55 0.49 7.55
C LEU A 4 -5.23 1.22 7.34
N VAL A 5 -4.12 0.51 7.41
CA VAL A 5 -2.77 1.04 7.14
C VAL A 5 -2.21 0.33 5.92
N PHE A 6 -1.95 1.08 4.86
CA PHE A 6 -1.36 0.58 3.62
C PHE A 6 0.12 0.93 3.60
N VAL A 7 0.98 -0.09 3.52
CA VAL A 7 2.44 0.06 3.54
C VAL A 7 3.00 -0.45 2.23
N ALA A 8 3.71 0.41 1.50
CA ALA A 8 4.44 0.02 0.32
C ALA A 8 5.71 -0.77 0.71
N ALA A 9 6.16 -1.65 -0.18
CA ALA A 9 7.51 -2.22 -0.06
C ALA A 9 8.58 -1.13 0.01
N GLU A 10 9.68 -1.42 0.71
CA GLU A 10 10.83 -0.51 0.82
C GLU A 10 11.32 -0.09 -0.58
N GLY A 11 11.63 1.20 -0.72
CA GLY A 11 12.11 1.78 -1.99
C GLY A 11 11.04 1.91 -3.08
N SER A 12 9.78 1.56 -2.81
CA SER A 12 8.70 1.81 -3.77
C SER A 12 8.45 3.30 -3.95
N THR A 13 8.34 3.74 -5.20
CA THR A 13 8.11 5.14 -5.58
C THR A 13 6.79 5.36 -6.29
N ASP A 14 5.97 4.31 -6.43
CA ASP A 14 4.70 4.42 -7.15
C ASP A 14 3.72 5.32 -6.37
N PRO A 15 3.09 6.32 -7.02
CA PRO A 15 2.05 7.13 -6.41
C PRO A 15 0.86 6.29 -5.94
N TRP A 16 0.14 6.74 -4.92
CA TRP A 16 -1.08 6.09 -4.46
C TRP A 16 -2.32 6.74 -5.08
N PHE A 17 -3.34 5.93 -5.35
CA PHE A 17 -4.68 6.41 -5.69
C PHE A 17 -5.71 5.93 -4.67
N VAL A 18 -6.80 6.69 -4.52
CA VAL A 18 -7.97 6.33 -3.73
C VAL A 18 -9.22 6.53 -4.58
N ARG A 19 -10.08 5.51 -4.63
CA ARG A 19 -11.45 5.60 -5.15
C ARG A 19 -12.40 5.64 -3.97
N VAL A 20 -13.18 6.71 -3.88
CA VAL A 20 -14.08 6.96 -2.74
C VAL A 20 -15.55 6.67 -3.05
N ASP A 21 -15.90 6.47 -4.33
CA ASP A 21 -17.27 6.21 -4.78
C ASP A 21 -17.34 5.07 -5.80
N GLY A 22 -18.53 4.45 -5.89
CA GLY A 22 -18.82 3.27 -6.69
C GLY A 22 -18.20 2.01 -6.09
N TYR A 23 -16.95 1.72 -6.46
CA TYR A 23 -16.18 0.60 -5.92
C TYR A 23 -14.97 1.14 -5.17
N PRO A 24 -15.07 1.35 -3.84
CA PRO A 24 -14.00 1.93 -3.04
C PRO A 24 -12.72 1.10 -3.13
N GLY A 25 -11.58 1.78 -3.21
CA GLY A 25 -10.30 1.10 -3.35
C GLY A 25 -9.12 2.02 -3.09
N VAL A 26 -8.03 1.43 -2.64
CA VAL A 26 -6.73 2.09 -2.43
C VAL A 26 -5.67 1.20 -3.05
N GLY A 27 -4.69 1.79 -3.72
CA GLY A 27 -3.59 1.01 -4.29
C GLY A 27 -2.49 1.88 -4.89
N GLN A 28 -1.38 1.23 -5.23
CA GLN A 28 -0.30 1.87 -5.97
C GLN A 28 -0.67 1.99 -7.45
N SER A 29 -0.43 3.17 -8.00
CA SER A 29 -0.65 3.49 -9.41
C SER A 29 0.63 3.26 -10.19
N LEU A 30 0.70 2.11 -10.88
CA LEU A 30 1.85 1.78 -11.70
C LEU A 30 2.01 2.78 -12.86
N ALA A 31 0.93 3.09 -13.57
CA ALA A 31 0.95 3.94 -14.75
C ALA A 31 0.32 5.31 -14.48
N TRP A 32 0.80 6.01 -13.44
CA TRP A 32 0.25 7.32 -13.04
C TRP A 32 0.41 8.39 -14.14
N ASP A 33 1.65 8.63 -14.59
CA ASP A 33 1.94 9.60 -15.66
C ASP A 33 2.33 8.93 -16.99
N ALA A 34 2.98 7.77 -16.92
CA ALA A 34 3.48 7.04 -18.09
C ALA A 34 3.27 5.53 -17.92
N PRO A 35 3.18 4.76 -19.03
CA PRO A 35 3.02 3.31 -18.94
C PRO A 35 4.20 2.62 -18.26
N VAL A 36 3.91 1.67 -17.35
CA VAL A 36 4.91 0.73 -16.87
C VAL A 36 4.95 -0.47 -17.82
N ILE A 37 6.13 -0.75 -18.37
CA ILE A 37 6.33 -1.80 -19.35
C ILE A 37 6.77 -3.10 -18.67
N ALA A 38 5.97 -4.15 -18.80
CA ALA A 38 6.38 -5.51 -18.48
C ALA A 38 7.00 -6.17 -19.72
N GLN A 39 8.06 -6.96 -19.54
CA GLN A 39 8.66 -7.73 -20.63
C GLN A 39 8.37 -9.23 -20.46
N PRO A 40 8.39 -10.02 -21.55
CA PRO A 40 8.31 -11.48 -21.44
C PRO A 40 9.35 -12.02 -20.46
N GLY A 41 8.92 -12.78 -19.46
CA GLY A 41 9.80 -13.33 -18.41
C GLY A 41 10.20 -12.34 -17.30
N MET A 42 9.89 -11.05 -17.43
CA MET A 42 10.18 -10.02 -16.42
C MET A 42 8.90 -9.26 -16.06
N PRO A 43 8.04 -9.86 -15.20
CA PRO A 43 6.83 -9.20 -14.75
C PRO A 43 7.16 -8.03 -13.82
N VAL A 44 6.32 -7.01 -13.87
CA VAL A 44 6.31 -5.94 -12.87
C VAL A 44 5.76 -6.53 -11.57
N ARG A 45 6.55 -6.48 -10.49
CA ARG A 45 6.12 -6.92 -9.16
C ARG A 45 6.09 -5.74 -8.20
N ARG A 46 5.03 -5.67 -7.41
CA ARG A 46 4.88 -4.79 -6.25
C ARG A 46 4.28 -5.59 -5.11
N SER A 47 4.69 -5.25 -3.91
CA SER A 47 4.11 -5.79 -2.68
C SER A 47 3.53 -4.63 -1.89
N ILE A 48 2.36 -4.87 -1.33
CA ILE A 48 1.67 -3.95 -0.44
C ILE A 48 1.25 -4.76 0.78
N THR A 49 1.64 -4.30 1.96
CA THR A 49 1.17 -4.86 3.22
C THR A 49 0.00 -4.02 3.71
N ILE A 50 -1.10 -4.68 4.07
CA ILE A 50 -2.31 -4.02 4.58
C ILE A 50 -2.57 -4.52 6.00
N PHE A 51 -2.49 -3.61 6.96
CA PHE A 51 -2.96 -3.88 8.32
C PHE A 51 -4.41 -3.45 8.45
N VAL A 52 -5.24 -4.34 9.00
CA VAL A 52 -6.64 -4.06 9.34
C VAL A 52 -6.74 -4.10 10.85
N ALA A 53 -7.03 -2.95 11.46
CA ALA A 53 -7.19 -2.81 12.90
C ALA A 53 -8.62 -2.39 13.24
N ASP A 54 -9.20 -3.07 14.20
CA ASP A 54 -10.47 -2.65 14.80
C ASP A 54 -10.26 -1.36 15.60
N GLY A 55 -11.19 -0.40 15.46
CA GLY A 55 -11.10 0.90 16.12
C GLY A 55 -10.30 1.96 15.36
N ILE A 56 -10.08 3.11 16.00
CA ILE A 56 -9.28 4.22 15.45
C ILE A 56 -7.93 4.22 16.14
N LEU A 57 -6.85 3.94 15.39
CA LEU A 57 -5.48 3.99 15.92
C LEU A 57 -4.92 5.42 15.87
N GLY A 58 -4.15 5.78 16.89
CA GLY A 58 -3.35 7.01 16.88
C GLY A 58 -2.11 6.87 16.00
N THR A 59 -1.49 7.99 15.63
CA THR A 59 -0.28 8.01 14.78
C THR A 59 0.88 7.23 15.39
N GLU A 60 1.09 7.31 16.71
CA GLU A 60 2.16 6.57 17.38
C GLU A 60 1.88 5.05 17.40
N ASP A 61 0.63 4.63 17.61
CA ASP A 61 0.24 3.22 17.52
C ASP A 61 0.47 2.67 16.11
N ILE A 62 0.16 3.46 15.07
CA ILE A 62 0.44 3.12 13.67
C ILE A 62 1.94 2.96 13.44
N LYS A 63 2.77 3.90 13.92
CA LYS A 63 4.24 3.80 13.80
C LYS A 63 4.78 2.55 14.48
N THR A 64 4.33 2.25 15.69
CA THR A 64 4.72 1.03 16.40
C THR A 64 4.27 -0.21 15.63
N LEU A 65 3.05 -0.24 15.11
CA LEU A 65 2.52 -1.34 14.31
C LEU A 65 3.39 -1.61 13.07
N ILE A 66 3.68 -0.58 12.25
CA ILE A 66 4.48 -0.76 11.04
C ILE A 66 5.93 -1.11 11.34
N ASN A 67 6.51 -0.66 12.46
CA ASN A 67 7.90 -0.99 12.81
C ASN A 67 8.05 -2.39 13.43
N THR A 68 7.00 -2.93 14.06
CA THR A 68 7.05 -4.24 14.73
C THR A 68 6.60 -5.38 13.83
N GLN A 69 5.69 -5.11 12.89
CA GLN A 69 5.10 -6.11 12.01
C GLN A 69 5.43 -5.87 10.53
N GLY A 70 5.86 -4.66 10.18
CA GLY A 70 6.24 -4.26 8.83
C GLY A 70 7.72 -4.50 8.55
N ASP A 71 8.21 -5.71 8.84
CA ASP A 71 9.23 -6.35 8.01
C ASP A 71 9.28 -7.86 8.32
N GLN A 72 8.93 -8.67 7.33
CA GLN A 72 9.03 -10.15 7.35
C GLN A 72 9.51 -10.66 5.98
N SER A 73 10.07 -9.80 5.11
CA SER A 73 10.39 -10.13 3.71
C SER A 73 11.87 -10.01 3.41
#